data_AF-A0A1I7TQ21-F1
#
_entry.id   AF-A0A1I7TQ21-F1
#
_cell.length_a   1.000
_cell.length_b   1.000
_cell.length_c   1.000
_cell.angle_alpha   90.00
_cell.angle_beta   90.00
_cell.angle_gamma   90.00
#
_symmetry.space_group_name_H-M   'P 1'
#
loop_
_entity.id
_entity.type
_entity.pdbx_description
1 polymer ?
#
loop_
_entity_poly.entity_id
_entity_poly.type
_entity_poly.pdbx_seq_one_letter_code
_entity_poly.pdbx_strand_id
1 'polypeptide(L)'
;MFESLIDFFSFILGFNGLHWHEEYEKFCRGLSHRKLLSSDATVWISCKGTFIELQREIKKFQFMYTDLHYSKTRDSKNFGRAFKAMDHHILTVTAEWRTFFRNNRLDRTSCCDAKLQDAADLTVNQWMGFQAVLYELRNAEFRPEKMSLNAIAGYIKDQFDALKYIKEYTLNN
;
A
#
# COMPACT_ATOMS: atom_id res chain seq x y z
N MET A 1 11.71 27.26 9.84
CA MET A 1 10.94 26.49 10.85
C MET A 1 9.42 26.71 10.76
N PHE A 2 8.92 27.50 9.78
CA PHE A 2 7.49 27.77 9.59
C PHE A 2 6.87 27.03 8.37
N GLU A 3 7.66 26.58 7.40
CA GLU A 3 7.17 25.86 6.20
C GLU A 3 6.58 24.49 6.53
N SER A 4 7.12 23.77 7.53
CA SER A 4 6.62 22.44 7.92
C SER A 4 5.25 22.46 8.59
N LEU A 5 4.87 23.58 9.21
CA LEU A 5 3.55 23.77 9.83
C LEU A 5 2.51 24.13 8.76
N ILE A 6 2.87 24.90 7.74
CA ILE A 6 1.97 25.21 6.62
C ILE A 6 1.73 23.98 5.74
N ASP A 7 2.74 23.13 5.51
CA ASP A 7 2.55 21.84 4.82
C ASP A 7 1.71 20.85 5.65
N PHE A 8 1.90 20.84 6.98
CA PHE A 8 1.11 20.00 7.89
C PHE A 8 -0.34 20.49 8.05
N PHE A 9 -0.56 21.81 8.12
CA PHE A 9 -1.90 22.40 8.15
C PHE A 9 -2.59 22.35 6.79
N SER A 10 -1.89 22.51 5.67
CA SER A 10 -2.47 22.28 4.33
C SER A 10 -2.75 20.79 4.08
N PHE A 11 -2.02 19.89 4.73
CA PHE A 11 -2.30 18.45 4.75
C PHE A 11 -3.52 18.12 5.63
N ILE A 12 -3.58 18.61 6.89
CA ILE A 12 -4.72 18.41 7.82
C ILE A 12 -5.99 19.12 7.34
N LEU A 13 -5.89 20.34 6.80
CA LEU A 13 -6.99 21.06 6.17
C LEU A 13 -7.23 20.57 4.72
N GLY A 14 -6.31 19.78 4.16
CA GLY A 14 -6.53 18.99 2.93
C GLY A 14 -7.40 17.75 3.18
N PHE A 15 -7.57 17.32 4.44
CA PHE A 15 -8.65 16.43 4.89
C PHE A 15 -9.97 17.19 5.10
N ASN A 16 -10.24 18.23 4.31
CA ASN A 16 -11.54 18.90 4.32
C ASN A 16 -12.55 18.07 3.52
N GLY A 17 -13.19 17.12 4.18
CA GLY A 17 -14.45 16.56 3.71
C GLY A 17 -14.78 15.23 4.36
N LEU A 18 -16.00 15.12 4.91
CA LEU A 18 -16.67 13.85 5.22
C LEU A 18 -16.37 12.75 4.18
N HIS A 19 -16.25 13.13 2.91
CA HIS A 19 -15.93 12.24 1.79
C HIS A 19 -14.57 11.51 1.88
N TRP A 20 -13.49 12.14 2.37
CA TRP A 20 -12.21 11.42 2.50
C TRP A 20 -12.32 10.34 3.56
N HIS A 21 -12.94 10.67 4.70
CA HIS A 21 -13.18 9.73 5.79
C HIS A 21 -14.11 8.60 5.34
N GLU A 22 -15.22 8.92 4.66
CA GLU A 22 -16.14 7.92 4.10
C GLU A 22 -15.45 6.98 3.10
N GLU A 23 -14.60 7.49 2.22
CA GLU A 23 -13.85 6.66 1.27
C GLU A 23 -12.82 5.78 1.97
N TYR A 24 -12.12 6.32 2.97
CA TYR A 24 -11.20 5.54 3.81
C TYR A 24 -11.92 4.46 4.61
N GLU A 25 -13.08 4.76 5.21
CA GLU A 25 -13.92 3.77 5.89
C GLU A 25 -14.40 2.69 4.93
N LYS A 26 -14.88 3.06 3.74
CA LYS A 26 -15.22 2.09 2.68
C LYS A 26 -14.01 1.25 2.30
N PHE A 27 -12.82 1.84 2.21
CA PHE A 27 -11.59 1.10 1.95
C PHE A 27 -11.30 0.10 3.07
N CYS A 28 -11.33 0.50 4.34
CA CYS A 28 -11.08 -0.40 5.47
C CYS A 28 -12.09 -1.55 5.52
N ARG A 29 -13.34 -1.31 5.15
CA ARG A 29 -14.39 -2.33 5.01
C ARG A 29 -14.27 -3.20 3.75
N GLY A 30 -13.30 -2.93 2.87
CA GLY A 30 -13.11 -3.67 1.61
C GLY A 30 -14.12 -3.33 0.50
N LEU A 31 -14.84 -2.22 0.64
CA LEU A 31 -15.92 -1.78 -0.26
C LEU A 31 -15.44 -0.76 -1.30
N SER A 32 -14.29 -0.11 -1.10
CA SER A 32 -13.77 0.91 -2.02
C SER A 32 -12.99 0.28 -3.19
N HIS A 33 -13.26 0.80 -4.38
CA HIS A 33 -12.52 0.54 -5.63
C HIS A 33 -11.79 1.79 -6.13
N ARG A 34 -11.41 2.64 -5.17
CA ARG A 34 -10.67 3.86 -5.43
C ARG A 34 -9.34 3.80 -4.70
N LYS A 35 -8.37 4.50 -5.25
CA LYS A 35 -7.02 4.65 -4.70
C LYS A 35 -6.63 6.12 -4.62
N LEU A 36 -5.60 6.41 -3.83
CA LEU A 36 -5.04 7.75 -3.75
C LEU A 36 -4.32 8.12 -5.05
N LEU A 37 -4.52 9.35 -5.51
CA LEU A 37 -3.76 9.89 -6.63
C LEU A 37 -2.32 10.19 -6.18
N SER A 38 -1.31 9.66 -6.88
CA SER A 38 0.09 9.82 -6.45
C SER A 38 0.57 11.28 -6.40
N SER A 39 0.01 12.17 -7.22
CA SER A 39 0.32 13.60 -7.22
C SER A 39 -0.45 14.39 -6.16
N ASP A 40 -1.53 13.83 -5.62
CA ASP A 40 -2.39 14.47 -4.63
C ASP A 40 -3.06 13.42 -3.73
N ALA A 41 -2.53 13.26 -2.52
CA ALA A 41 -3.00 12.29 -1.54
C ALA A 41 -4.38 12.63 -0.93
N THR A 42 -4.98 13.76 -1.27
CA THR A 42 -6.35 14.12 -0.87
C THR A 42 -7.40 13.59 -1.85
N VAL A 43 -6.97 13.23 -3.06
CA VAL A 43 -7.86 12.84 -4.17
C VAL A 43 -7.92 11.32 -4.31
N TRP A 44 -9.15 10.80 -4.31
CA TRP A 44 -9.45 9.40 -4.63
C TRP A 44 -9.82 9.25 -6.10
N ILE A 45 -9.14 8.37 -6.83
CA ILE A 45 -9.42 8.05 -8.23
C ILE A 45 -9.82 6.58 -8.36
N SER A 46 -10.58 6.22 -9.40
CA SER A 46 -10.95 4.83 -9.64
C SER A 46 -9.71 3.96 -9.90
N CYS A 47 -9.67 2.79 -9.28
CA CYS A 47 -8.70 1.76 -9.61
C CYS A 47 -8.96 1.22 -11.02
N LYS A 48 -7.90 0.78 -11.71
CA LYS A 48 -8.09 0.09 -12.99
C LYS A 48 -8.28 -1.41 -12.80
N GLY A 49 -7.66 -1.98 -11.77
CA GLY A 49 -7.69 -3.42 -11.48
C GLY A 49 -7.15 -4.27 -12.63
N THR A 50 -6.15 -3.75 -13.37
CA THR A 50 -5.50 -4.50 -14.45
C THR A 50 -4.11 -4.97 -14.02
N PHE A 51 -3.64 -6.07 -14.60
CA PHE A 51 -2.29 -6.57 -14.35
C PHE A 51 -1.20 -5.50 -14.58
N ILE A 52 -1.33 -4.73 -15.67
CA ILE A 52 -0.38 -3.66 -16.02
C ILE A 52 -0.35 -2.57 -14.93
N GLU A 53 -1.53 -2.19 -14.44
CA GLU A 53 -1.65 -1.17 -13.40
C GLU A 53 -1.08 -1.66 -12.06
N LEU A 54 -1.39 -2.89 -11.67
CA LEU A 54 -0.80 -3.55 -10.50
C LEU A 54 0.73 -3.61 -10.58
N GLN A 55 1.26 -4.07 -11.70
CA GLN A 55 2.71 -4.12 -11.93
C GLN A 55 3.35 -2.74 -11.79
N ARG A 56 2.69 -1.70 -12.33
CA ARG A 56 3.18 -0.32 -12.24
C ARG A 56 3.21 0.17 -10.79
N GLU A 57 2.16 -0.06 -10.02
CA GLU A 57 2.08 0.39 -8.63
C GLU A 57 3.05 -0.40 -7.74
N ILE A 58 3.14 -1.72 -7.88
CA ILE A 58 4.05 -2.56 -7.07
C ILE A 58 5.53 -2.18 -7.33
N LYS A 59 5.90 -1.86 -8.57
CA LYS A 59 7.27 -1.41 -8.89
C LYS A 59 7.70 -0.17 -8.11
N LYS A 60 6.77 0.70 -7.69
CA LYS A 60 7.09 1.90 -6.89
C LYS A 60 7.62 1.55 -5.49
N PHE A 61 7.30 0.37 -4.95
CA PHE A 61 7.79 -0.06 -3.63
C PHE A 61 9.32 -0.08 -3.55
N GLN A 62 10.03 -0.43 -4.63
CA GLN A 62 11.49 -0.48 -4.62
C GLN A 62 12.10 0.90 -4.33
N PHE A 63 11.58 1.94 -4.98
CA PHE A 63 12.02 3.32 -4.77
C PHE A 63 11.64 3.82 -3.38
N MET A 64 10.39 3.57 -2.96
CA MET A 64 9.90 3.98 -1.64
C MET A 64 10.63 3.29 -0.49
N TYR A 65 10.98 2.00 -0.63
CA TYR A 65 11.74 1.27 0.37
C TYR A 65 13.17 1.80 0.48
N THR A 66 13.79 2.08 -0.66
CA THR A 66 15.14 2.69 -0.69
C THR A 66 15.14 4.04 0.03
N ASP A 67 14.15 4.89 -0.26
CA ASP A 67 13.99 6.19 0.38
C ASP A 67 13.69 6.09 1.89
N LEU A 68 12.81 5.16 2.28
CA LEU A 68 12.47 4.89 3.68
C LEU A 68 13.70 4.41 4.47
N HIS A 69 14.44 3.45 3.91
CA HIS A 69 15.65 2.90 4.53
C HIS A 69 16.75 3.97 4.66
N TYR A 70 17.00 4.73 3.59
CA TYR A 70 17.99 5.81 3.60
C TYR A 70 17.61 6.90 4.61
N SER A 71 16.36 7.38 4.57
CA SER A 71 15.89 8.43 5.46
C SER A 71 15.91 8.00 6.92
N LYS A 72 15.59 6.74 7.22
CA LYS A 72 15.66 6.23 8.60
C LYS A 72 17.09 6.19 9.12
N THR A 73 18.04 5.78 8.29
CA THR A 73 19.44 5.53 8.70
C THR A 73 20.36 6.73 8.59
N ARG A 74 20.06 7.69 7.70
CA ARG A 74 20.98 8.78 7.34
C ARG A 74 20.36 10.17 7.33
N ASP A 75 19.04 10.29 7.22
CA ASP A 75 18.36 11.59 7.09
C ASP A 75 17.01 11.61 7.80
N SER A 76 17.06 11.70 9.13
CA SER A 76 15.88 11.64 9.99
C SER A 76 14.86 12.76 9.73
N LYS A 77 15.28 13.87 9.10
CA LYS A 77 14.37 14.96 8.72
C LYS A 77 13.41 14.53 7.61
N ASN A 78 13.84 13.65 6.71
CA ASN A 78 13.03 13.16 5.59
C ASN A 78 12.27 11.87 5.91
N PHE A 79 12.57 11.20 7.03
CA PHE A 79 11.92 9.94 7.39
C PHE A 79 10.40 10.06 7.52
N GLY A 80 9.88 11.15 8.09
CA GLY A 80 8.44 11.36 8.20
C GLY A 80 7.73 11.42 6.84
N ARG A 81 8.40 11.94 5.81
CA ARG A 81 7.88 12.00 4.44
C ARG A 81 7.91 10.61 3.79
N ALA A 82 9.03 9.90 3.89
CA ALA A 82 9.18 8.55 3.36
C ALA A 82 8.19 7.56 4.00
N PHE A 83 7.98 7.67 5.32
CA PHE A 83 6.97 6.91 6.07
C PHE A 83 5.58 7.13 5.47
N LYS A 84 5.15 8.38 5.32
CA LYS A 84 3.80 8.70 4.79
C LYS A 84 3.64 8.24 3.34
N ALA A 85 4.68 8.38 2.52
CA ALA A 85 4.64 7.90 1.14
C ALA A 85 4.42 6.39 1.07
N MET A 86 5.13 5.62 1.89
CA MET A 86 4.94 4.17 2.00
C MET A 86 3.56 3.80 2.54
N ASP A 87 3.09 4.50 3.58
CA ASP A 87 1.80 4.28 4.23
C ASP A 87 0.61 4.58 3.30
N HIS A 88 0.71 5.58 2.42
CA HIS A 88 -0.33 5.84 1.41
C HIS A 88 -0.26 4.87 0.24
N HIS A 89 0.95 4.47 -0.14
CA HIS A 89 1.15 3.61 -1.29
C HIS A 89 0.63 2.19 -1.06
N ILE A 90 0.74 1.67 0.17
CA ILE A 90 0.15 0.37 0.51
C ILE A 90 -1.36 0.35 0.26
N LEU A 91 -2.09 1.42 0.63
CA LEU A 91 -3.52 1.54 0.39
C LEU A 91 -3.84 1.51 -1.12
N THR A 92 -3.01 2.21 -1.90
CA THR A 92 -3.12 2.27 -3.37
C THR A 92 -2.98 0.88 -3.99
N VAL A 93 -1.94 0.13 -3.58
CA VAL A 93 -1.68 -1.22 -4.10
C VAL A 93 -2.78 -2.19 -3.67
N THR A 94 -3.20 -2.16 -2.41
CA THR A 94 -4.28 -3.03 -1.90
C THR A 94 -5.62 -2.75 -2.61
N ALA A 95 -5.94 -1.48 -2.90
CA ALA A 95 -7.15 -1.13 -3.65
C ALA A 95 -7.12 -1.66 -5.10
N GLU A 96 -5.96 -1.58 -5.76
CA GLU A 96 -5.76 -2.16 -7.09
C GLU A 96 -5.88 -3.68 -7.06
N TRP A 97 -5.32 -4.36 -6.06
CA TRP A 97 -5.47 -5.80 -5.91
C TRP A 97 -6.93 -6.22 -5.75
N ARG A 98 -7.66 -5.57 -4.84
CA ARG A 98 -9.10 -5.82 -4.65
C ARG A 98 -9.89 -5.66 -5.94
N THR A 99 -9.60 -4.62 -6.69
CA THR A 99 -10.27 -4.33 -7.96
C THR A 99 -9.92 -5.36 -9.01
N PHE A 100 -8.67 -5.82 -9.07
CA PHE A 100 -8.26 -6.91 -9.96
C PHE A 100 -9.01 -8.21 -9.66
N PHE A 101 -9.02 -8.67 -8.41
CA PHE A 101 -9.75 -9.90 -8.04
C PHE A 101 -11.24 -9.79 -8.36
N ARG A 102 -11.86 -8.62 -8.08
CA ARG A 102 -13.26 -8.35 -8.42
C ARG A 102 -13.52 -8.41 -9.93
N ASN A 103 -12.70 -7.74 -10.73
CA ASN A 103 -12.88 -7.67 -12.19
C ASN A 103 -12.78 -9.05 -12.85
N ASN A 104 -11.93 -9.92 -12.31
CA ASN A 104 -11.73 -11.28 -12.82
C ASN A 104 -12.68 -12.32 -12.20
N ARG A 105 -13.67 -11.89 -11.39
CA ARG A 105 -14.60 -12.77 -10.66
C ARG A 105 -13.88 -13.84 -9.83
N LEU A 106 -12.67 -13.51 -9.38
CA LEU A 106 -11.88 -14.33 -8.51
C LEU A 106 -12.30 -14.00 -7.08
N ASP A 107 -13.22 -14.79 -6.54
CA ASP A 107 -13.55 -14.66 -5.14
C ASP A 107 -12.35 -15.10 -4.31
N ARG A 108 -11.79 -14.15 -3.56
CA ARG A 108 -10.64 -14.34 -2.69
C ARG A 108 -10.93 -15.36 -1.57
N THR A 109 -12.20 -15.58 -1.23
CA THR A 109 -12.61 -16.52 -0.17
C THR A 109 -13.10 -17.88 -0.69
N SER A 110 -13.39 -18.02 -1.98
CA SER A 110 -13.92 -19.28 -2.55
C SER A 110 -13.20 -19.77 -3.80
N CYS A 111 -12.06 -19.16 -4.16
CA CYS A 111 -11.21 -19.68 -5.23
C CYS A 111 -10.65 -21.06 -4.85
N CYS A 112 -10.80 -22.04 -5.75
CA CYS A 112 -10.28 -23.39 -5.55
C CYS A 112 -8.76 -23.51 -5.77
N ASP A 113 -8.12 -22.50 -6.38
CA ASP A 113 -6.67 -22.49 -6.55
C ASP A 113 -6.00 -21.95 -5.28
N ALA A 114 -5.32 -22.84 -4.56
CA ALA A 114 -4.62 -22.53 -3.32
C ALA A 114 -3.58 -21.41 -3.48
N LYS A 115 -2.86 -21.35 -4.60
CA LYS A 115 -1.85 -20.31 -4.84
C LYS A 115 -2.50 -18.95 -5.11
N LEU A 116 -3.67 -18.93 -5.74
CA LEU A 116 -4.42 -17.70 -5.96
C LEU A 116 -5.04 -17.18 -4.65
N GLN A 117 -5.47 -18.11 -3.78
CA GLN A 117 -5.92 -17.78 -2.43
C GLN A 117 -4.76 -17.22 -1.57
N ASP A 118 -3.60 -17.87 -1.59
CA ASP A 118 -2.38 -17.37 -0.93
C ASP A 118 -2.01 -15.96 -1.43
N ALA A 119 -2.06 -15.75 -2.75
CA ALA A 119 -1.81 -14.44 -3.35
C ALA A 119 -2.81 -13.40 -2.86
N ALA A 120 -4.10 -13.74 -2.76
CA ALA A 120 -5.12 -12.84 -2.24
C ALA A 120 -4.90 -12.50 -0.75
N ASP A 121 -4.51 -13.47 0.07
CA ASP A 121 -4.22 -13.25 1.48
C ASP A 121 -3.02 -12.31 1.66
N LEU A 122 -1.91 -12.58 0.96
CA LEU A 122 -0.69 -11.77 1.02
C LEU A 122 -0.91 -10.33 0.52
N THR A 123 -1.72 -10.15 -0.53
CA THR A 123 -1.88 -8.87 -1.21
C THR A 123 -3.02 -8.00 -0.67
N VAL A 124 -4.06 -8.63 -0.10
CA VAL A 124 -5.28 -7.92 0.31
C VAL A 124 -5.59 -8.00 1.80
N ASN A 125 -5.22 -9.09 2.48
CA ASN A 125 -5.57 -9.27 3.88
C ASN A 125 -4.43 -8.83 4.82
N GLN A 126 -3.18 -8.92 4.38
CA GLN A 126 -2.01 -8.60 5.21
C GLN A 126 -1.58 -7.13 5.22
N TRP A 127 -2.24 -6.24 4.46
CA TRP A 127 -1.86 -4.82 4.39
C TRP A 127 -1.86 -4.10 5.76
N MET A 128 -2.78 -4.46 6.68
CA MET A 128 -2.80 -3.92 8.04
C MET A 128 -1.58 -4.36 8.84
N GLY A 129 -1.13 -5.60 8.64
CA GLY A 129 0.10 -6.11 9.21
C GLY A 129 1.31 -5.31 8.72
N PHE A 130 1.37 -5.03 7.42
CA PHE A 130 2.41 -4.16 6.85
C PHE A 130 2.40 -2.75 7.48
N GLN A 131 1.23 -2.13 7.60
CA GLN A 131 1.12 -0.82 8.25
C GLN A 131 1.61 -0.88 9.69
N ALA A 132 1.22 -1.89 10.48
CA ALA A 132 1.69 -2.04 11.85
C ALA A 132 3.22 -2.08 11.91
N VAL A 133 3.88 -2.85 11.02
CA VAL A 133 5.35 -2.87 10.92
C VAL A 133 5.93 -1.50 10.57
N LEU A 134 5.27 -0.76 9.68
CA LEU A 134 5.68 0.59 9.32
C LEU A 134 5.59 1.56 10.52
N TYR A 135 4.51 1.48 11.31
CA TYR A 135 4.35 2.24 12.56
C TYR A 135 5.39 1.85 13.61
N GLU A 136 5.70 0.56 13.75
CA GLU A 136 6.78 0.08 14.60
C GLU A 136 8.14 0.64 14.17
N LEU A 137 8.42 0.75 12.86
CA LEU A 137 9.64 1.41 12.35
C LEU A 137 9.72 2.89 12.76
N ARG A 138 8.57 3.56 12.84
CA ARG A 138 8.48 4.98 13.20
C ARG A 138 8.69 5.21 14.69
N ASN A 139 8.02 4.45 15.54
CA ASN A 139 7.99 4.68 16.99
C ASN A 139 8.95 3.77 17.78
N ALA A 140 9.55 2.76 17.15
CA ALA A 140 10.48 1.80 17.77
C ALA A 140 9.96 1.15 19.06
N GLU A 141 8.65 0.85 19.13
CA GLU A 141 8.02 0.35 20.36
C GLU A 141 8.27 -1.14 20.59
N PHE A 142 7.95 -1.99 19.61
CA PHE A 142 7.90 -3.45 19.80
C PHE A 142 8.94 -4.22 18.98
N ARG A 143 9.32 -3.70 17.82
CA ARG A 143 10.20 -4.37 16.88
C ARG A 143 11.46 -3.54 16.65
N PRO A 144 12.66 -4.15 16.73
CA PRO A 144 13.91 -3.49 16.37
C PRO A 144 13.88 -2.99 14.91
N GLU A 145 14.48 -1.82 14.66
CA GLU A 145 14.50 -1.18 13.34
C GLU A 145 14.88 -2.15 12.20
N LYS A 146 15.97 -2.91 12.36
CA LYS A 146 16.43 -3.89 11.37
C LYS A 146 15.36 -4.95 11.07
N MET A 147 14.62 -5.41 12.08
CA MET A 147 13.55 -6.38 11.90
C MET A 147 12.33 -5.75 11.21
N SER A 148 12.01 -4.48 11.49
CA SER A 148 10.94 -3.77 10.80
C SER A 148 11.26 -3.57 9.32
N LEU A 149 12.49 -3.14 9.00
CA LEU A 149 12.96 -3.01 7.61
C LEU A 149 12.93 -4.35 6.87
N ASN A 150 13.41 -5.43 7.50
CA ASN A 150 13.36 -6.77 6.91
C ASN A 150 11.92 -7.24 6.64
N ALA A 151 10.99 -6.99 7.56
CA ALA A 151 9.60 -7.36 7.37
C ALA A 151 8.91 -6.54 6.27
N ILE A 152 9.23 -5.25 6.16
CA ILE A 152 8.78 -4.41 5.04
C ILE A 152 9.31 -4.96 3.71
N ALA A 153 10.60 -5.31 3.64
CA ALA A 153 11.20 -5.90 2.45
C ALA A 153 10.57 -7.26 2.09
N GLY A 154 10.26 -8.08 3.09
CA GLY A 154 9.55 -9.36 2.93
C GLY A 154 8.18 -9.16 2.30
N TYR A 155 7.37 -8.26 2.85
CA TYR A 155 6.06 -7.94 2.29
C TYR A 155 6.15 -7.46 0.83
N ILE A 156 7.11 -6.58 0.51
CA ILE A 156 7.31 -6.10 -0.86
C ILE A 156 7.64 -7.26 -1.79
N LYS A 157 8.52 -8.17 -1.38
CA LYS A 157 8.84 -9.38 -2.13
C LYS A 157 7.59 -10.24 -2.37
N ASP A 158 6.74 -10.42 -1.36
CA ASP A 158 5.51 -11.20 -1.48
C ASP A 158 4.53 -10.57 -2.49
N GLN A 159 4.47 -9.24 -2.60
CA GLN A 159 3.70 -8.57 -3.67
C GLN A 159 4.23 -8.89 -5.06
N PHE A 160 5.55 -8.94 -5.25
CA PHE A 160 6.16 -9.31 -6.53
C PHE A 160 5.95 -10.79 -6.87
N ASP A 161 6.05 -11.66 -5.88
CA ASP A 161 5.82 -13.10 -6.06
C ASP A 161 4.36 -13.39 -6.44
N ALA A 162 3.40 -12.74 -5.78
CA ALA A 162 1.98 -12.80 -6.14
C ALA A 162 1.72 -12.29 -7.57
N LEU A 163 2.37 -11.18 -7.97
CA LEU A 163 2.27 -10.64 -9.32
C LEU A 163 2.79 -11.62 -10.38
N LYS A 164 3.91 -12.30 -10.10
CA LYS A 164 4.46 -13.32 -11.00
C LYS A 164 3.47 -14.47 -11.19
N TYR A 165 2.93 -14.99 -10.10
CA TYR A 165 1.97 -16.08 -10.16
C TYR A 165 0.70 -15.71 -10.94
N ILE A 166 0.13 -14.53 -10.69
CA ILE A 166 -1.08 -14.10 -11.39
C ILE A 166 -0.81 -13.87 -12.88
N LYS A 167 0.37 -13.38 -13.25
CA LYS A 167 0.77 -13.31 -14.67
C LYS A 167 0.71 -14.68 -15.33
N GLU A 168 1.26 -15.71 -14.69
CA GLU A 168 1.24 -17.08 -15.20
C GLU A 168 -0.19 -17.62 -15.29
N TYR A 169 -1.02 -17.37 -14.27
CA TYR A 169 -2.43 -17.75 -14.27
C TYR A 169 -3.24 -17.12 -15.41
N THR A 170 -3.04 -15.82 -15.67
CA THR A 170 -3.77 -15.05 -16.71
C THR A 170 -3.30 -15.36 -18.13
N LEU A 171 -2.15 -16.01 -18.30
CA LEU A 171 -1.64 -16.44 -19.61
C LEU A 171 -2.09 -17.86 -19.98
N ASN A 172 -2.44 -18.66 -18.98
CA ASN A 172 -2.80 -20.06 -19.13
C ASN A 172 -4.33 -20.31 -19.14
N ASN A 173 -5.13 -19.27 -18.88
CA ASN A 173 -6.60 -19.28 -18.91
C ASN A 173 -7.09 -18.06 -19.69
#